data_AF-A0A2D5Y0G3-F1
#
_entry.id   AF-A0A2D5Y0G3-F1
#
_cell.length_a   1.000
_cell.length_b   1.000
_cell.length_c   1.000
_cell.angle_alpha   90.00
_cell.angle_beta   90.00
_cell.angle_gamma   90.00
#
_symmetry.space_group_name_H-M   'P 1'
#
loop_
_entity.id
_entity.type
_entity.pdbx_description
1 polymer ?
#
loop_
_entity_poly.entity_id
_entity_poly.type
_entity_poly.pdbx_seq_one_letter_code
_entity_poly.pdbx_strand_id
1 'polypeptide(L)'
;MKQKPQSLSDKNNTSQEMPLPLSPQRSNLVGVFILALGVSAFIAVLYLGYVKFMHPAVKGSPQNHMGAERRNNPLGAKQVDHNELNLRKASLEDLRGEWRVKYGVNTATLMMSGDNYYEMVIYKDAVGYERLYSKGQFTYSGGQGTIRMKPSYDPAPDIPNADVRTLTNREYDVVVLRNEDNDDLLWLPYEREGGKTRPHPIFSAMGLSNGYIEWKVK
;
A
#
# COMPACT_ATOMS: atom_id res chain seq x y z
N MET A 1 -42.49 -80.67 23.80
CA MET A 1 -43.61 -80.62 24.76
C MET A 1 -43.29 -79.63 25.86
N LYS A 2 -44.32 -78.89 26.29
CA LYS A 2 -44.32 -77.85 27.33
C LYS A 2 -43.79 -78.36 28.68
N GLN A 3 -43.03 -77.54 29.40
CA GLN A 3 -43.23 -77.33 30.85
C GLN A 3 -42.52 -76.04 31.34
N LYS A 4 -43.37 -75.09 31.79
CA LYS A 4 -43.15 -74.04 32.81
C LYS A 4 -42.94 -74.72 34.19
N PRO A 5 -42.74 -74.01 35.33
CA PRO A 5 -42.05 -72.73 35.63
C PRO A 5 -41.13 -72.84 36.88
N GLN A 6 -40.19 -71.90 37.09
CA GLN A 6 -39.62 -71.59 38.42
C GLN A 6 -39.32 -70.08 38.44
N SER A 7 -40.10 -69.22 39.10
CA SER A 7 -40.31 -69.00 40.54
C SER A 7 -39.09 -68.39 41.26
N LEU A 8 -39.18 -67.07 41.39
CA LEU A 8 -38.60 -66.14 42.36
C LEU A 8 -37.78 -66.72 43.54
N SER A 9 -36.59 -66.14 43.73
CA SER A 9 -35.98 -65.99 45.05
C SER A 9 -35.28 -64.64 45.13
N ASP A 10 -35.84 -63.78 45.97
CA ASP A 10 -35.29 -62.49 46.38
C ASP A 10 -33.92 -62.66 47.05
N LYS A 11 -32.94 -61.86 46.61
CA LYS A 11 -31.78 -61.51 47.44
C LYS A 11 -31.51 -60.01 47.34
N ASN A 12 -31.98 -59.31 48.36
CA ASN A 12 -31.41 -58.08 48.88
C ASN A 12 -29.87 -58.15 48.83
N ASN A 13 -29.25 -57.21 48.13
CA ASN A 13 -27.86 -56.82 48.36
C ASN A 13 -27.77 -55.30 48.38
N THR A 14 -28.05 -54.76 49.56
CA THR A 14 -27.54 -53.48 50.02
C THR A 14 -26.05 -53.68 50.31
N SER A 15 -25.17 -53.21 49.42
CA SER A 15 -23.74 -53.10 49.68
C SER A 15 -23.23 -51.77 49.15
N GLN A 16 -23.25 -50.78 50.05
CA GLN A 16 -22.27 -49.71 50.23
C GLN A 16 -21.60 -49.16 48.97
N GLU A 17 -22.13 -48.05 48.48
CA GLU A 17 -21.34 -47.08 47.72
C GLU A 17 -20.23 -46.54 48.64
N MET A 18 -18.98 -46.90 48.35
CA MET A 18 -17.82 -46.26 48.95
C MET A 18 -17.76 -44.80 48.46
N PRO A 19 -17.61 -43.80 49.36
CA PRO A 19 -17.34 -42.44 48.93
C PRO A 19 -15.96 -42.40 48.25
N LEU A 20 -15.96 -42.14 46.94
CA LEU A 20 -14.75 -41.73 46.23
C LEU A 20 -14.15 -40.51 46.93
N PRO A 21 -12.85 -40.51 47.29
CA PRO A 21 -12.20 -39.29 47.72
C PRO A 21 -12.25 -38.31 46.56
N LEU A 22 -13.06 -37.25 46.71
CA LEU A 22 -12.97 -36.07 45.86
C LEU A 22 -11.54 -35.54 45.99
N SER A 23 -10.74 -35.85 44.98
CA SER A 23 -9.41 -35.30 44.83
C SER A 23 -9.51 -33.77 44.83
N PRO A 24 -8.55 -33.06 45.45
CA PRO A 24 -8.59 -31.61 45.54
C PRO A 24 -8.24 -30.98 44.19
N GLN A 25 -9.12 -31.12 43.20
CA GLN A 25 -8.96 -30.57 41.85
C GLN A 25 -9.41 -29.10 41.78
N ARG A 26 -9.11 -28.32 42.82
CA ARG A 26 -9.34 -26.87 42.86
C ARG A 26 -8.07 -26.04 43.08
N SER A 27 -6.92 -26.66 43.41
CA SER A 27 -5.65 -25.95 43.59
C SER A 27 -4.93 -25.64 42.27
N ASN A 28 -5.15 -26.41 41.21
CA ASN A 28 -4.43 -26.24 39.94
C ASN A 28 -4.98 -25.10 39.08
N LEU A 29 -6.25 -24.74 39.25
CA LEU A 29 -6.87 -23.68 38.42
C LEU A 29 -6.21 -22.33 38.71
N VAL A 30 -6.00 -22.02 40.00
CA VAL A 30 -5.35 -20.77 40.44
C VAL A 30 -3.91 -20.70 39.93
N GLY A 31 -3.16 -21.80 39.97
CA GLY A 31 -1.80 -21.87 39.42
C GLY A 31 -1.76 -21.62 37.90
N VAL A 32 -2.72 -22.16 37.16
CA VAL A 32 -2.84 -21.93 35.70
C VAL A 32 -3.19 -20.47 35.40
N PHE A 33 -4.07 -19.85 36.18
CA PHE A 33 -4.39 -18.42 36.01
C PHE A 33 -3.19 -17.52 36.30
N ILE A 34 -2.41 -17.80 37.35
CA ILE A 34 -1.20 -17.04 37.67
C ILE A 34 -0.16 -17.20 36.55
N LEU A 35 0.02 -18.41 36.02
CA LEU A 35 0.92 -18.67 34.90
C LEU A 35 0.50 -17.90 33.64
N ALA A 36 -0.79 -17.92 33.31
CA ALA A 36 -1.33 -17.19 32.15
C ALA A 36 -1.13 -15.67 32.27
N LEU A 37 -1.32 -15.11 33.47
CA LEU A 37 -1.04 -13.70 33.75
C LEU A 37 0.45 -13.39 33.62
N GLY A 38 1.33 -14.28 34.09
CA GLY A 38 2.78 -14.13 33.91
C GLY A 38 3.21 -14.13 32.44
N VAL A 39 2.71 -15.08 31.64
CA VAL A 39 3.04 -15.19 30.20
C VAL A 39 2.53 -13.98 29.42
N SER A 40 1.30 -13.53 29.70
CA SER A 40 0.73 -12.34 29.04
C SER A 40 1.50 -11.06 29.37
N ALA A 41 1.92 -10.87 30.63
CA ALA A 41 2.77 -9.75 31.02
C ALA A 41 4.13 -9.80 30.29
N PHE A 42 4.74 -10.99 30.19
CA PHE A 42 6.00 -11.17 29.48
C PHE A 42 5.89 -10.87 27.98
N ILE A 43 4.83 -11.33 27.32
CA ILE A 43 4.55 -11.00 25.92
C ILE A 43 4.37 -9.49 25.73
N ALA A 44 3.67 -8.81 26.65
CA ALA A 44 3.48 -7.36 26.58
C ALA A 44 4.81 -6.60 26.70
N VAL A 45 5.70 -7.03 27.60
CA VAL A 45 7.05 -6.44 27.74
C VAL A 45 7.90 -6.70 26.50
N LEU A 46 7.87 -7.91 25.94
CA LEU A 46 8.56 -8.23 24.70
C LEU A 46 8.02 -7.41 23.52
N TYR A 47 6.70 -7.23 23.43
CA TYR A 47 6.09 -6.39 22.40
C TYR A 47 6.49 -4.92 22.55
N LEU A 48 6.49 -4.38 23.78
CA LEU A 48 6.98 -3.01 24.04
C LEU A 48 8.46 -2.86 23.70
N GLY A 49 9.29 -3.87 24.00
CA GLY A 49 10.69 -3.92 23.59
C GLY A 49 10.83 -3.94 22.07
N TYR A 50 10.06 -4.79 21.38
CA TYR A 50 10.04 -4.89 19.92
C TYR A 50 9.65 -3.55 19.29
N VAL A 51 8.57 -2.91 19.74
CA VAL A 51 8.16 -1.59 19.27
C VAL A 51 9.23 -0.53 19.55
N LYS A 52 9.86 -0.54 20.73
CA LYS A 52 10.88 0.46 21.10
C LYS A 52 12.20 0.31 20.32
N PHE A 53 12.62 -0.92 20.01
CA PHE A 53 13.93 -1.20 19.39
C PHE A 53 13.85 -1.42 17.88
N MET A 54 12.77 -2.01 17.36
CA MET A 54 12.58 -2.23 15.91
C MET A 54 11.84 -1.07 15.24
N HIS A 55 11.25 -0.13 15.99
CA HIS A 55 10.81 1.15 15.44
C HIS A 55 11.58 2.25 16.16
N PRO A 56 12.68 2.79 15.59
CA PRO A 56 13.26 4.01 16.13
C PRO A 56 12.14 5.05 16.22
N ALA A 57 11.96 5.62 17.41
CA ALA A 57 10.91 6.56 17.71
C ALA A 57 10.79 7.60 16.59
N VAL A 58 9.72 7.51 15.80
CA VAL A 58 9.15 8.69 15.16
C VAL A 58 8.75 9.56 16.34
N LYS A 59 9.61 10.50 16.73
CA LYS A 59 9.32 11.52 17.74
C LYS A 59 8.01 12.19 17.32
N GLY A 60 6.92 11.81 17.98
CA GLY A 60 5.70 12.58 17.97
C GLY A 60 6.02 13.93 18.59
N SER A 61 6.03 14.97 17.76
CA SER A 61 6.01 16.34 18.24
C SER A 61 4.75 16.57 19.10
N PRO A 62 4.86 17.34 20.19
CA PRO A 62 3.72 17.68 21.04
C PRO A 62 2.68 18.46 20.24
N GLN A 63 1.41 18.18 20.52
CA GLN A 63 0.27 19.03 20.14
C GLN A 63 0.48 20.44 20.71
N ASN A 64 1.09 21.30 19.90
CA ASN A 64 1.03 22.74 20.07
C ASN A 64 0.22 23.30 18.90
N HIS A 65 -0.88 23.97 19.23
CA HIS A 65 -1.59 24.84 18.31
C HIS A 65 -0.66 26.00 17.90
N MET A 66 0.07 25.83 16.79
CA MET A 66 0.72 26.93 16.05
C MET A 66 1.22 26.38 14.71
N GLY A 67 0.68 26.90 13.61
CA GLY A 67 1.26 26.82 12.27
C GLY A 67 1.30 25.43 11.62
N ALA A 68 0.58 25.29 10.52
CA ALA A 68 0.90 24.29 9.51
C ALA A 68 2.32 24.54 8.99
N GLU A 69 3.33 23.99 9.66
CA GLU A 69 4.67 23.90 9.10
C GLU A 69 4.62 22.82 8.02
N ARG A 70 4.37 23.29 6.79
CA ARG A 70 4.68 22.62 5.53
C ARG A 70 5.99 21.85 5.72
N ARG A 71 5.90 20.52 5.84
CA ARG A 71 7.06 19.67 5.54
C ARG A 71 7.52 20.09 4.14
N ASN A 72 8.74 20.63 4.10
CA ASN A 72 9.38 21.09 2.87
C ASN A 72 9.16 20.07 1.76
N ASN A 73 8.38 20.46 0.76
CA ASN A 73 8.22 19.78 -0.51
C ASN A 73 9.63 19.56 -1.08
N PRO A 74 10.12 18.32 -1.23
CA PRO A 74 11.39 18.13 -1.90
C PRO A 74 11.17 18.32 -3.40
N LEU A 75 11.52 19.51 -3.89
CA LEU A 75 12.06 19.75 -5.23
C LEU A 75 11.28 19.12 -6.40
N GLY A 76 10.31 19.85 -6.94
CA GLY A 76 9.67 19.55 -8.24
C GLY A 76 8.30 20.19 -8.43
N ALA A 77 7.59 20.46 -7.33
CA ALA A 77 6.29 21.13 -7.36
C ALA A 77 6.44 22.65 -7.53
N LYS A 78 6.80 23.13 -8.72
CA LYS A 78 6.52 24.52 -9.06
C LYS A 78 5.03 24.60 -9.40
N GLN A 79 4.29 25.40 -8.65
CA GLN A 79 2.99 25.90 -9.09
C GLN A 79 3.30 26.97 -10.15
N VAL A 80 3.63 26.55 -11.37
CA VAL A 80 3.86 27.50 -12.48
C VAL A 80 2.52 28.03 -12.93
N ASP A 81 2.44 29.34 -13.08
CA ASP A 81 1.31 30.00 -13.70
C ASP A 81 1.21 29.51 -15.15
N HIS A 82 0.16 28.73 -15.44
CA HIS A 82 -0.05 28.13 -16.76
C HIS A 82 -0.12 29.18 -17.88
N ASN A 83 -0.33 30.46 -17.54
CA ASN A 83 -0.39 31.56 -18.51
C ASN A 83 0.98 31.99 -19.05
N GLU A 84 2.09 31.56 -18.44
CA GLU A 84 3.45 31.91 -18.91
C GLU A 84 4.09 30.83 -19.79
N LEU A 85 3.46 29.66 -19.93
CA LEU A 85 4.00 28.54 -20.69
C LEU A 85 3.32 28.43 -22.05
N ASN A 86 4.11 28.29 -23.12
CA ASN A 86 3.56 28.00 -24.44
C ASN A 86 3.17 26.51 -24.52
N LEU A 87 1.92 26.20 -24.18
CA LEU A 87 1.42 24.84 -24.05
C LEU A 87 0.47 24.48 -25.20
N ARG A 88 0.67 23.30 -25.78
CA ARG A 88 -0.31 22.64 -26.65
C ARG A 88 -0.69 21.26 -26.11
N LYS A 89 -1.79 20.69 -26.62
CA LYS A 89 -2.06 19.26 -26.39
C LYS A 89 -0.94 18.44 -27.02
N ALA A 90 -0.47 17.41 -26.31
CA ALA A 90 0.50 16.49 -26.88
C ALA A 90 -0.09 15.76 -28.11
N SER A 91 0.73 15.35 -29.07
CA SER A 91 0.36 14.38 -30.09
C SER A 91 0.63 12.97 -29.56
N LEU A 92 0.19 11.93 -30.27
CA LEU A 92 0.56 10.56 -29.89
C LEU A 92 2.07 10.34 -30.05
N GLU A 93 2.66 10.98 -31.06
CA GLU A 93 4.08 10.95 -31.36
C GLU A 93 4.89 11.59 -30.23
N ASP A 94 4.42 12.72 -29.68
CA ASP A 94 5.08 13.39 -28.55
C ASP A 94 5.13 12.54 -27.29
N LEU A 95 4.22 11.57 -27.14
CA LEU A 95 4.21 10.72 -25.97
C LEU A 95 5.33 9.67 -26.02
N ARG A 96 5.80 9.29 -27.21
CA ARG A 96 6.73 8.17 -27.38
C ARG A 96 8.13 8.51 -26.90
N GLY A 97 8.81 7.52 -26.33
CA GLY A 97 10.19 7.63 -25.86
C GLY A 97 10.34 7.49 -24.35
N GLU A 98 11.52 7.87 -23.85
CA GLU A 98 11.87 7.85 -22.43
C GLU A 98 11.78 9.26 -21.84
N TRP A 99 11.00 9.36 -20.79
CA TRP A 99 10.71 10.58 -20.04
C TRP A 99 11.21 10.46 -18.62
N ARG A 100 11.73 11.54 -18.05
CA ARG A 100 12.30 11.56 -16.71
C ARG A 100 11.82 12.76 -15.91
N VAL A 101 11.52 12.52 -14.64
CA VAL A 101 11.24 13.59 -13.68
C VAL A 101 11.99 13.34 -12.38
N LYS A 102 12.36 14.41 -11.69
CA LYS A 102 12.96 14.32 -10.36
C LYS A 102 11.90 13.86 -9.35
N TYR A 103 12.24 12.87 -8.54
CA TYR A 103 11.39 12.34 -7.47
C TYR A 103 12.20 12.31 -6.16
N GLY A 104 12.06 13.36 -5.35
CA GLY A 104 12.88 13.54 -4.15
C GLY A 104 14.38 13.65 -4.51
N VAL A 105 15.19 12.73 -4.00
CA VAL A 105 16.63 12.61 -4.34
C VAL A 105 16.91 11.73 -5.56
N ASN A 106 15.86 11.09 -6.10
CA ASN A 106 15.96 10.10 -7.16
C ASN A 106 15.26 10.61 -8.44
N THR A 107 15.06 9.69 -9.38
CA THR A 107 14.37 9.92 -10.66
C THR A 107 13.15 9.00 -10.75
N ALA A 108 12.09 9.46 -11.37
CA ALA A 108 11.06 8.61 -11.94
C ALA A 108 11.24 8.59 -13.46
N THR A 109 11.21 7.40 -14.04
CA THR A 109 11.32 7.19 -15.48
C THR A 109 9.98 6.67 -16.00
N LEU A 110 9.55 7.20 -17.13
CA LEU A 110 8.39 6.74 -17.89
C LEU A 110 8.84 6.42 -19.31
N MET A 111 8.64 5.19 -19.75
CA MET A 111 8.81 4.75 -21.12
C MET A 111 7.43 4.58 -21.75
N MET A 112 7.26 5.12 -22.95
CA MET A 112 6.03 5.00 -23.74
C MET A 112 6.41 4.50 -25.13
N SER A 113 5.92 3.33 -25.53
CA SER A 113 6.27 2.69 -26.80
C SER A 113 5.17 2.80 -27.86
N GLY A 114 5.53 2.52 -29.11
CA GLY A 114 4.66 2.71 -30.27
C GLY A 114 3.49 1.74 -30.38
N ASP A 115 3.50 0.66 -29.60
CA ASP A 115 2.45 -0.36 -29.48
C ASP A 115 1.44 -0.05 -28.36
N ASN A 116 1.36 1.22 -27.94
CA ASN A 116 0.51 1.69 -26.84
C ASN A 116 0.83 1.04 -25.48
N TYR A 117 2.06 0.57 -25.30
CA TYR A 117 2.55 0.08 -24.02
C TYR A 117 3.30 1.18 -23.28
N TYR A 118 3.23 1.13 -21.95
CA TYR A 118 4.02 2.00 -21.08
C TYR A 118 4.68 1.21 -19.95
N GLU A 119 5.76 1.77 -19.44
CA GLU A 119 6.46 1.30 -18.27
C GLU A 119 6.95 2.48 -17.44
N MET A 120 6.66 2.48 -16.15
CA MET A 120 7.03 3.52 -15.20
C MET A 120 7.80 2.89 -14.05
N VAL A 121 8.95 3.48 -13.73
CA VAL A 121 9.82 3.07 -12.64
C VAL A 121 10.14 4.27 -11.76
N ILE A 122 9.86 4.18 -10.47
CA ILE A 122 10.21 5.19 -9.47
C ILE A 122 11.21 4.58 -8.50
N TYR A 123 12.37 5.22 -8.36
CA TYR A 123 13.39 4.82 -7.38
C TYR A 123 13.13 5.60 -6.08
N LYS A 124 12.82 4.91 -4.98
CA LYS A 124 12.36 5.58 -3.74
C LYS A 124 13.48 5.87 -2.75
N ASP A 125 14.60 5.14 -2.81
CA ASP A 125 15.77 5.33 -1.94
C ASP A 125 17.06 5.53 -2.73
N ALA A 126 18.00 6.32 -2.17
CA ALA A 126 19.31 6.62 -2.78
C ALA A 126 20.17 5.38 -3.05
N VAL A 127 19.85 4.26 -2.40
CA VAL A 127 20.56 2.98 -2.54
C VAL A 127 19.80 1.98 -3.43
N GLY A 128 18.68 2.39 -4.04
CA GLY A 128 17.97 1.61 -5.06
C GLY A 128 17.19 0.39 -4.54
N TYR A 129 16.98 0.28 -3.22
CA TYR A 129 16.34 -0.88 -2.60
C TYR A 129 14.84 -0.96 -2.83
N GLU A 130 14.08 0.15 -2.89
CA GLU A 130 12.65 0.10 -3.21
C GLU A 130 12.39 0.73 -4.60
N ARG A 131 11.79 -0.07 -5.49
CA ARG A 131 11.35 0.37 -6.82
C ARG A 131 9.84 0.26 -6.92
N LEU A 132 9.17 1.38 -7.16
CA LEU A 132 7.76 1.35 -7.53
C LEU A 132 7.65 1.18 -9.03
N TYR A 133 6.88 0.19 -9.44
CA TYR A 133 6.81 -0.27 -10.82
C TYR A 133 5.37 -0.25 -11.31
N SER A 134 5.11 0.30 -12.50
CA SER A 134 3.82 0.18 -13.18
C SER A 134 4.07 -0.03 -14.66
N LYS A 135 3.46 -1.05 -15.24
CA LYS A 135 3.49 -1.27 -16.69
C LYS A 135 2.11 -1.60 -17.19
N GLY A 136 1.84 -1.42 -18.47
CA GLY A 136 0.58 -1.84 -19.04
C GLY A 136 0.30 -1.19 -20.38
N GLN A 137 -0.99 -1.12 -20.72
CA GLN A 137 -1.45 -0.52 -21.97
C GLN A 137 -1.97 0.89 -21.68
N PHE A 138 -1.90 1.77 -22.67
CA PHE A 138 -2.54 3.08 -22.62
C PHE A 138 -3.42 3.31 -23.84
N THR A 139 -4.40 4.20 -23.70
CA THR A 139 -5.14 4.75 -24.84
C THR A 139 -5.06 6.27 -24.81
N TYR A 140 -4.97 6.88 -25.99
CA TYR A 140 -4.80 8.33 -26.11
C TYR A 140 -6.00 8.97 -26.82
N SER A 141 -6.55 10.02 -26.21
CA SER A 141 -7.62 10.85 -26.76
C SER A 141 -7.04 12.20 -27.18
N GLY A 142 -6.63 12.31 -28.45
CA GLY A 142 -5.99 13.51 -29.00
C GLY A 142 -6.84 14.77 -28.89
N GLY A 143 -8.16 14.66 -29.07
CA GLY A 143 -9.08 15.78 -28.92
C GLY A 143 -9.08 16.38 -27.51
N GLN A 144 -8.81 15.58 -26.48
CA GLN A 144 -8.80 16.00 -25.08
C GLN A 144 -7.39 16.14 -24.49
N GLY A 145 -6.34 15.70 -25.19
CA GLY A 145 -5.01 15.62 -24.62
C GLY A 145 -4.96 14.66 -23.43
N THR A 146 -5.76 13.59 -23.43
CA THR A 146 -5.91 12.71 -22.25
C THR A 146 -5.38 11.32 -22.56
N ILE A 147 -4.56 10.79 -21.65
CA ILE A 147 -4.13 9.39 -21.66
C ILE A 147 -4.94 8.63 -20.60
N ARG A 148 -5.54 7.51 -20.99
CA ARG A 148 -6.03 6.51 -20.06
C ARG A 148 -5.00 5.39 -19.95
N MET A 149 -4.51 5.18 -18.75
CA MET A 149 -3.49 4.19 -18.45
C MET A 149 -4.15 3.00 -17.77
N LYS A 150 -3.86 1.80 -18.27
CA LYS A 150 -4.37 0.53 -17.76
C LYS A 150 -3.21 -0.36 -17.33
N PRO A 151 -2.80 -0.30 -16.05
CA PRO A 151 -1.76 -1.17 -15.53
C PRO A 151 -2.10 -2.65 -15.74
N SER A 152 -1.09 -3.44 -16.08
CA SER A 152 -1.17 -4.90 -16.06
C SER A 152 -1.16 -5.42 -14.61
N TYR A 153 -1.78 -6.57 -14.41
CA TYR A 153 -1.69 -7.33 -13.16
C TYR A 153 -0.44 -8.22 -13.10
N ASP A 154 0.37 -8.23 -14.16
CA ASP A 154 1.61 -8.99 -14.18
C ASP A 154 2.50 -8.57 -13.01
N PRO A 155 3.14 -9.54 -12.34
CA PRO A 155 4.08 -9.22 -11.28
C PRO A 155 5.18 -8.32 -11.82
N ALA A 156 5.66 -7.42 -10.94
CA ALA A 156 6.83 -6.62 -11.24
C ALA A 156 8.03 -7.55 -11.51
N PRO A 157 8.96 -7.16 -12.40
CA PRO A 157 10.12 -7.99 -12.69
C PRO A 157 10.91 -8.27 -11.41
N ASP A 158 11.37 -9.50 -11.26
CA ASP A 158 12.30 -9.85 -10.18
C ASP A 158 13.68 -9.25 -10.51
N ILE A 159 14.13 -8.31 -9.68
CA ILE A 159 15.39 -7.60 -9.88
C ILE A 159 16.29 -7.94 -8.69
N PRO A 160 17.46 -8.56 -8.91
CA PRO A 160 18.37 -8.91 -7.83
C PRO A 160 18.68 -7.70 -6.94
N ASN A 161 18.54 -7.90 -5.63
CA ASN A 161 18.82 -6.90 -4.59
C ASN A 161 17.90 -5.66 -4.59
N ALA A 162 16.72 -5.72 -5.22
CA ALA A 162 15.71 -4.67 -5.14
C ALA A 162 14.35 -5.24 -4.71
N ASP A 163 13.70 -4.58 -3.73
CA ASP A 163 12.29 -4.74 -3.40
C ASP A 163 11.46 -4.00 -4.47
N VAL A 164 10.89 -4.76 -5.40
CA VAL A 164 10.06 -4.21 -6.49
C VAL A 164 8.59 -4.35 -6.11
N ARG A 165 7.89 -3.22 -6.05
CA ARG A 165 6.48 -3.15 -5.68
C ARG A 165 5.65 -2.55 -6.79
N THR A 166 4.45 -3.07 -6.97
CA THR A 166 3.52 -2.47 -7.93
C THR A 166 3.03 -1.12 -7.43
N LEU A 167 3.24 -0.06 -8.22
CA LEU A 167 2.80 1.30 -7.91
C LEU A 167 1.28 1.38 -7.84
N THR A 168 0.60 0.76 -8.81
CA THR A 168 -0.86 0.64 -8.82
C THR A 168 -1.36 -0.37 -9.85
N ASN A 169 -2.49 -1.00 -9.52
CA ASN A 169 -3.27 -1.86 -10.43
C ASN A 169 -4.54 -1.17 -10.94
N ARG A 170 -4.74 0.12 -10.59
CA ARG A 170 -5.95 0.86 -10.95
C ARG A 170 -5.78 1.56 -12.29
N GLU A 171 -6.85 1.65 -13.07
CA GLU A 171 -6.86 2.54 -14.23
C GLU A 171 -6.90 4.00 -13.78
N TYR A 172 -6.25 4.88 -14.54
CA TYR A 172 -6.24 6.32 -14.28
C TYR A 172 -6.17 7.09 -15.59
N ASP A 173 -6.79 8.27 -15.56
CA ASP A 173 -6.76 9.24 -16.65
C ASP A 173 -5.77 10.36 -16.25
N VAL A 174 -4.96 10.83 -17.19
CA VAL A 174 -4.07 12.00 -17.03
C VAL A 174 -4.21 12.92 -18.23
N VAL A 175 -4.20 14.23 -17.99
CA VAL A 175 -4.11 15.21 -19.08
C VAL A 175 -2.64 15.43 -19.38
N VAL A 176 -2.27 15.45 -20.66
CA VAL A 176 -0.89 15.63 -21.12
C VAL A 176 -0.81 16.77 -22.10
N LEU A 177 0.02 17.74 -21.74
CA LEU A 177 0.35 18.91 -22.54
C LEU A 177 1.83 18.83 -22.93
N ARG A 178 2.16 19.45 -24.07
CA ARG A 178 3.52 19.65 -24.55
C ARG A 178 3.87 21.11 -24.37
N ASN A 179 5.00 21.39 -23.72
CA ASN A 179 5.59 22.72 -23.73
C ASN A 179 6.40 22.89 -25.02
N GLU A 180 6.02 23.87 -25.83
CA GLU A 180 6.66 24.12 -27.13
C GLU A 180 8.03 24.80 -27.00
N ASP A 181 8.32 25.44 -25.87
CA ASP A 181 9.56 26.19 -25.69
C ASP A 181 10.74 25.28 -25.33
N ASN A 182 10.48 24.20 -24.59
CA ASN A 182 11.51 23.32 -24.04
C ASN A 182 11.31 21.84 -24.33
N ASP A 183 10.25 21.48 -25.07
CA ASP A 183 9.97 20.09 -25.43
C ASP A 183 9.77 19.16 -24.20
N ASP A 184 9.27 19.69 -23.09
CA ASP A 184 8.86 18.91 -21.92
C ASP A 184 7.38 18.49 -22.01
N LEU A 185 7.05 17.33 -21.42
CA LEU A 185 5.67 16.89 -21.24
C LEU A 185 5.15 17.28 -19.86
N LEU A 186 3.99 17.91 -19.81
CA LEU A 186 3.31 18.25 -18.56
C LEU A 186 2.16 17.28 -18.34
N TRP A 187 2.24 16.52 -17.24
CA TRP A 187 1.13 15.69 -16.78
C TRP A 187 0.32 16.43 -15.74
N LEU A 188 -0.98 16.58 -15.97
CA LEU A 188 -1.93 17.14 -15.02
C LEU A 188 -2.90 16.05 -14.54
N PRO A 189 -3.38 16.13 -13.28
CA PRO A 189 -4.43 15.24 -12.81
C PRO A 189 -5.70 15.45 -13.65
N TYR A 190 -6.30 14.36 -14.15
CA TYR A 190 -7.57 14.45 -14.86
C TYR A 190 -8.72 14.60 -13.86
N GLU A 191 -9.45 15.71 -13.93
CA GLU A 191 -10.66 15.94 -13.14
C GLU A 191 -11.89 15.51 -13.95
N ARG A 192 -12.63 14.52 -13.43
CA ARG A 192 -13.87 14.06 -14.07
C ARG A 192 -15.04 14.86 -13.52
N GLU A 193 -15.82 15.50 -14.39
CA GLU A 193 -17.03 16.22 -14.00
C GLU A 193 -17.98 15.29 -13.21
N GLY A 194 -18.43 15.76 -12.04
CA GLY A 194 -19.37 15.03 -11.18
C GLY A 194 -18.82 13.78 -10.50
N GLY A 195 -17.52 13.48 -10.62
CA GLY A 195 -16.89 12.28 -10.05
C GLY A 195 -15.89 12.58 -8.94
N LYS A 196 -15.55 11.56 -8.13
CA LYS A 196 -14.37 11.62 -7.26
C LYS A 196 -13.12 11.49 -8.12
N THR A 197 -12.39 12.59 -8.29
CA THR A 197 -11.07 12.59 -8.93
C THR A 197 -10.14 11.64 -8.18
N ARG A 198 -9.57 10.67 -8.90
CA ARG A 198 -8.52 9.78 -8.38
C ARG A 198 -7.25 10.04 -9.18
N PRO A 199 -6.42 11.00 -8.75
CA PRO A 199 -5.21 11.32 -9.51
C PRO A 199 -4.31 10.09 -9.59
N HIS A 200 -3.46 10.01 -10.61
CA HIS A 200 -2.43 8.96 -10.67
C HIS A 200 -1.62 8.96 -9.35
N PRO A 201 -1.33 7.79 -8.74
CA PRO A 201 -0.57 7.72 -7.49
C PRO A 201 0.74 8.50 -7.46
N ILE A 202 1.39 8.74 -8.61
CA ILE A 202 2.62 9.52 -8.69
C ILE A 202 2.41 10.97 -8.24
N PHE A 203 1.26 11.59 -8.51
CA PHE A 203 0.94 12.94 -8.02
C PHE A 203 0.93 12.98 -6.48
N SER A 204 0.25 12.01 -5.85
CA SER A 204 0.24 11.90 -4.39
C SER A 204 1.62 11.60 -3.83
N ALA A 205 2.38 10.74 -4.51
CA ALA A 205 3.75 10.38 -4.14
C ALA A 205 4.70 11.59 -4.20
N MET A 206 4.45 12.52 -5.14
CA MET A 206 5.18 13.79 -5.29
C MET A 206 4.62 14.94 -4.45
N GLY A 207 3.56 14.72 -3.65
CA GLY A 207 2.92 15.77 -2.86
C GLY A 207 2.17 16.82 -3.70
N LEU A 208 1.74 16.45 -4.91
CA LEU A 208 1.01 17.30 -5.86
C LEU A 208 -0.48 17.00 -5.77
N SER A 209 -1.26 17.89 -5.14
CA SER A 209 -2.73 17.77 -5.15
C SER A 209 -3.35 18.40 -6.39
N ASN A 210 -2.91 19.61 -6.74
CA ASN A 210 -3.43 20.42 -7.85
C ASN A 210 -2.31 20.94 -8.77
N GLY A 211 -1.14 20.28 -8.75
CA GLY A 211 0.00 20.63 -9.56
C GLY A 211 0.15 19.72 -10.78
N TYR A 212 1.18 19.98 -11.56
CA TYR A 212 1.56 19.14 -12.70
C TYR A 212 2.93 18.51 -12.47
N ILE A 213 3.22 17.46 -13.24
CA ILE A 213 4.53 16.81 -13.29
C ILE A 213 5.16 17.19 -14.62
N GLU A 214 6.34 17.79 -14.57
CA GLU A 214 7.15 18.13 -15.74
C GLU A 214 8.11 16.97 -16.06
N TRP A 215 7.81 16.27 -17.14
CA TRP A 215 8.59 15.17 -17.65
C TRP A 215 9.54 15.67 -18.73
N LYS A 216 10.83 15.43 -18.53
CA LYS A 216 11.88 15.86 -19.43
C LYS A 216 12.26 14.73 -20.36
N VAL A 217 12.56 15.06 -21.61
CA VAL A 217 13.16 14.09 -22.53
C VAL A 217 14.53 13.65 -21.98
N LYS A 218 14.85 12.37 -22.14
CA LYS A 218 16.18 11.85 -21.77
C LYS A 218 17.28 12.34 -22.71
#